data_AF-A0AAV6BBB0-F1
#
_entry.id   AF-A0AAV6BBB0-F1
#
_cell.length_a   1.000
_cell.length_b   1.000
_cell.length_c   1.000
_cell.angle_alpha   90.00
_cell.angle_beta   90.00
_cell.angle_gamma   90.00
#
_symmetry.space_group_name_H-M   'P 1'
#
loop_
_entity.id
_entity.type
_entity.pdbx_description
1 polymer ?
#
loop_
_entity_poly.entity_id
_entity_poly.type
_entity_poly.pdbx_seq_one_letter_code
_entity_poly.pdbx_strand_id
1 'polypeptide(L)'
;MTPLFPLPDVVFFPKTLLPLHVYEPRYRALASEALEQDRIICTALLKPGWESDYYGSPEVYPVGCVGKIVQHQKLPDGRYNITLDGIAKVRIESSVQLTPYRLVRVSPVEDDATWARGRTRPRRRPSWSGSSDRSTKGRRPRSSSPRCSGRT
;
A
#
# COMPACT_ATOMS: atom_id res chain seq x y z
N MET A 1 22.41 -0.50 1.71
CA MET A 1 21.40 -0.46 2.80
C MET A 1 20.78 0.92 2.78
N THR A 2 19.54 1.07 3.22
CA THR A 2 18.82 2.36 3.19
C THR A 2 18.37 2.72 4.61
N PRO A 3 18.51 3.98 5.06
CA PRO A 3 17.98 4.42 6.35
C PRO A 3 16.47 4.29 6.43
N LEU A 4 15.95 3.76 7.55
CA LEU A 4 14.51 3.63 7.80
C LEU A 4 14.00 4.71 8.75
N PHE A 5 13.05 5.50 8.28
CA PHE A 5 12.22 6.40 9.08
C PHE A 5 10.83 5.76 9.23
N PRO A 6 10.54 5.02 10.32
CA PRO A 6 9.21 4.49 10.58
C PRO A 6 8.24 5.63 10.96
N LEU A 7 6.99 5.54 10.49
CA LEU A 7 5.95 6.54 10.74
C LEU A 7 4.72 5.87 11.38
N PRO A 8 4.08 6.45 12.40
CA PRO A 8 2.95 5.83 13.08
C PRO A 8 1.68 5.82 12.22
N ASP A 9 1.32 6.97 11.64
CA ASP A 9 -0.01 7.20 11.03
C ASP A 9 0.05 7.58 9.54
N VAL A 10 1.25 7.59 8.94
CA VAL A 10 1.48 8.12 7.59
C VAL A 10 1.99 7.03 6.64
N VAL A 11 1.24 6.80 5.57
CA VAL A 11 1.69 6.00 4.41
C VAL A 11 2.17 6.94 3.32
N PHE A 12 3.44 6.81 2.95
CA PHE A 12 4.06 7.59 1.88
C PHE A 12 3.94 6.86 0.53
N PHE A 13 3.76 7.60 -0.57
CA PHE A 13 3.55 7.06 -1.91
C PHE A 13 4.53 7.65 -2.92
N PRO A 14 4.85 6.95 -4.01
CA PRO A 14 5.60 7.52 -5.12
C PRO A 14 4.90 8.75 -5.71
N LYS A 15 5.69 9.72 -6.19
CA LYS A 15 5.24 10.97 -6.83
C LYS A 15 4.38 11.86 -5.91
N THR A 16 4.53 11.73 -4.60
CA THR A 16 3.95 12.66 -3.61
C THR A 16 5.06 13.31 -2.80
N LEU A 17 4.76 14.50 -2.24
CA LEU A 17 5.65 15.21 -1.32
C LEU A 17 5.22 14.94 0.12
N LEU A 18 6.18 14.58 0.97
CA LEU A 18 5.97 14.40 2.41
C LEU A 18 6.88 15.35 3.21
N PRO A 19 6.33 16.44 3.78
CA PRO A 19 7.06 17.26 4.74
C PRO A 19 7.16 16.54 6.10
N LEU A 20 8.34 16.55 6.71
CA LEU A 20 8.60 15.96 8.02
C LEU A 20 9.33 16.95 8.94
N HIS A 21 8.88 17.03 10.19
CA HIS A 21 9.61 17.70 11.27
C HIS A 21 10.38 16.67 12.08
N VAL A 22 11.71 16.71 12.00
CA VAL A 22 12.62 15.70 12.54
C VAL A 22 13.26 16.22 13.83
N TYR A 23 12.72 15.80 14.97
CA TYR A 23 13.13 16.28 16.30
C TYR A 23 13.92 15.27 17.14
N GLU A 24 13.69 13.96 16.98
CA GLU A 24 14.38 12.93 17.77
C GLU A 24 15.87 12.83 17.42
N PRO A 25 16.78 12.66 18.40
CA PRO A 25 18.22 12.54 18.17
C PRO A 25 18.59 11.47 17.12
N ARG A 26 17.95 10.30 17.16
CA ARG A 26 18.18 9.20 16.19
C ARG A 26 17.85 9.61 14.75
N TYR A 27 16.74 10.31 14.54
CA TYR A 27 16.33 10.73 13.20
C TYR A 27 17.01 12.02 12.75
N ARG A 28 17.50 12.85 13.68
CA ARG A 28 18.39 13.98 13.38
C ARG A 28 19.75 13.49 12.85
N ALA A 29 20.29 12.41 13.42
CA ALA A 29 21.48 11.74 12.89
C ALA A 29 21.20 11.16 11.49
N LEU A 30 20.09 10.43 11.32
CA LEU A 30 19.63 9.91 10.02
C LEU A 30 19.53 11.02 8.97
N ALA A 31 18.89 12.13 9.28
CA ALA A 31 18.72 13.25 8.36
C ALA A 31 20.07 13.92 7.99
N SER A 32 21.00 14.03 8.94
CA SER A 32 22.35 14.57 8.66
C SER A 32 23.11 13.66 7.70
N GLU A 33 23.19 12.37 8.01
CA GLU A 33 23.94 11.40 7.20
C GLU A 33 23.31 11.22 5.81
N ALA A 34 21.98 11.17 5.72
CA ALA A 34 21.29 11.10 4.44
C ALA A 34 21.59 12.33 3.56
N LEU A 35 21.69 13.54 4.14
CA LEU A 35 22.04 14.77 3.41
C LEU A 35 23.47 14.78 2.86
N GLU A 36 24.38 14.07 3.52
CA GLU A 36 25.79 13.87 3.13
C GLU A 36 25.96 12.73 2.09
N GLN A 37 24.97 11.83 1.98
CA GLN A 37 24.90 10.72 1.02
C GLN A 37 23.91 11.03 -0.14
N ASP A 38 23.29 10.00 -0.73
CA ASP A 38 22.36 10.09 -1.87
C ASP A 38 21.03 10.81 -1.57
N ARG A 39 20.81 11.24 -0.33
CA ARG A 39 19.57 11.85 0.19
C ARG A 39 18.36 10.92 0.18
N ILE A 40 18.57 9.61 0.15
CA ILE A 40 17.51 8.60 0.12
C ILE A 40 17.15 8.15 1.54
N ILE A 41 15.84 8.16 1.83
CA ILE A 41 15.27 7.63 3.07
C ILE A 41 14.16 6.64 2.68
N CYS A 42 14.14 5.48 3.34
CA CYS A 42 13.00 4.56 3.30
C CYS A 42 12.02 4.92 4.41
N THR A 43 10.74 5.00 4.09
CA THR A 43 9.65 5.17 5.06
C THR A 43 8.79 3.92 5.09
N ALA A 44 8.25 3.57 6.26
CA ALA A 44 7.28 2.48 6.40
C ALA A 44 6.34 2.76 7.58
N LEU A 45 5.10 2.31 7.45
CA LEU A 45 4.09 2.45 8.51
C LEU A 45 4.43 1.48 9.66
N LEU A 46 4.33 1.95 10.91
CA LEU A 46 4.43 1.10 12.11
C LEU A 46 3.20 0.18 12.21
N LYS A 47 3.39 -1.02 12.76
CA LYS A 47 2.26 -1.89 13.13
C LYS A 47 1.66 -1.45 14.47
N PRO A 48 0.35 -1.67 14.71
CA PRO A 48 -0.27 -1.40 16.02
C PRO A 48 0.47 -2.06 17.19
N GLY A 49 0.55 -1.38 18.34
CA GLY A 49 1.32 -1.85 19.50
C GLY A 49 2.81 -1.52 19.44
N TRP A 50 3.21 -0.58 18.59
CA TRP A 50 4.59 -0.09 18.48
C TRP A 50 5.04 0.73 19.70
N GLU A 51 4.09 1.26 20.48
CA GLU A 51 4.30 2.24 21.54
C GLU A 51 5.18 1.71 22.66
N SER A 52 5.06 0.41 22.99
CA SER A 52 5.82 -0.26 24.04
C SER A 52 7.29 -0.49 23.71
N ASP A 53 7.65 -0.55 22.42
CA ASP A 53 9.02 -0.73 21.93
C ASP A 53 9.52 0.48 21.12
N TYR A 54 8.91 1.67 21.24
CA TYR A 54 9.16 2.80 20.33
C TYR A 54 10.65 3.16 20.15
N TYR A 55 11.43 3.08 21.23
CA TYR A 55 12.87 3.37 21.22
C TYR A 55 13.74 2.18 20.79
N GLY A 56 13.22 0.96 20.82
CA GLY A 56 13.88 -0.25 20.36
C GLY A 56 13.71 -0.46 18.86
N SER A 57 13.08 -1.57 18.48
CA SER A 57 12.93 -1.98 17.08
C SER A 57 11.48 -2.31 16.71
N PRO A 58 10.54 -1.37 16.85
CA PRO A 58 9.12 -1.65 16.66
C PRO A 58 8.86 -2.13 15.24
N GLU A 59 7.89 -3.04 15.10
CA GLU A 59 7.56 -3.65 13.82
C GLU A 59 6.96 -2.62 12.85
N VAL A 60 7.36 -2.73 11.58
CA VAL A 60 6.77 -1.99 10.46
C VAL A 60 6.05 -2.95 9.53
N TYR A 61 5.14 -2.42 8.72
CA TYR A 61 4.60 -3.15 7.58
C TYR A 61 5.73 -3.44 6.57
N PRO A 62 5.73 -4.60 5.89
CA PRO A 62 6.84 -5.05 5.04
C PRO A 62 6.91 -4.31 3.70
N VAL A 63 6.00 -3.37 3.43
CA VAL A 63 6.00 -2.52 2.23
C VAL A 63 6.05 -1.07 2.69
N GLY A 64 6.97 -0.31 2.10
CA GLY A 64 7.18 1.10 2.35
C GLY A 64 7.43 1.88 1.06
N CYS A 65 7.88 3.12 1.20
CA CYS A 65 8.25 3.99 0.08
C CYS A 65 9.64 4.58 0.32
N VAL A 66 10.53 4.47 -0.68
CA VAL A 66 11.77 5.25 -0.70
C VAL A 66 11.49 6.61 -1.31
N GLY A 67 12.02 7.66 -0.67
CA GLY A 67 11.98 9.01 -1.20
C GLY A 67 13.29 9.75 -1.03
N LYS A 68 13.43 10.85 -1.76
CA LYS A 68 14.63 11.70 -1.74
C LYS A 68 14.35 13.00 -0.99
N ILE A 69 15.28 13.44 -0.15
CA ILE A 69 15.21 14.79 0.44
C ILE A 69 15.40 15.82 -0.68
N VAL A 70 14.32 16.52 -1.04
CA VAL A 70 14.30 17.58 -2.06
C VAL A 70 14.39 18.98 -1.46
N GLN A 71 13.98 19.15 -0.20
CA GLN A 71 14.15 20.38 0.57
C GLN A 71 14.59 20.04 2.00
N HIS A 72 15.44 20.87 2.59
CA HIS A 72 15.83 20.74 3.99
C HIS A 72 16.15 22.10 4.63
N GLN A 73 15.90 22.20 5.93
CA GLN A 73 16.28 23.33 6.78
C GLN A 73 16.73 22.77 8.13
N LYS A 74 17.99 23.01 8.50
CA LYS A 74 18.49 22.72 9.85
C LYS A 74 18.09 23.88 10.77
N LEU A 75 17.45 23.58 11.88
CA LEU A 75 17.02 24.57 12.87
C LEU A 75 18.16 24.85 13.88
N PRO A 76 18.15 25.99 14.61
CA PRO A 76 19.23 26.34 15.54
C PRO A 76 19.44 25.35 16.69
N ASP A 77 18.39 24.65 17.12
CA ASP A 77 18.44 23.56 18.10
C ASP A 77 18.93 22.22 17.50
N GLY A 78 19.23 22.21 16.20
CA GLY A 78 19.72 21.09 15.41
C GLY A 78 18.65 20.08 15.01
N ARG A 79 17.35 20.37 15.20
CA ARG A 79 16.26 19.67 14.51
C ARG A 79 16.30 19.95 13.00
N TYR A 80 15.56 19.18 12.21
CA TYR A 80 15.42 19.45 10.77
C TYR A 80 13.94 19.56 10.36
N ASN A 81 13.63 20.51 9.48
CA ASN A 81 12.48 20.38 8.58
C ASN A 81 13.00 19.79 7.28
N ILE A 82 12.39 18.72 6.76
CA ILE A 82 12.73 18.13 5.46
C ILE A 82 11.47 17.92 4.62
N THR A 83 11.62 17.86 3.31
CA THR A 83 10.57 17.39 2.39
C THR A 83 11.12 16.25 1.56
N LEU A 84 10.43 15.12 1.60
CA LEU A 84 10.72 13.95 0.78
C LEU A 84 9.87 14.00 -0.50
N ASP A 85 10.47 13.68 -1.64
CA ASP A 85 9.76 13.33 -2.88
C ASP A 85 9.79 11.81 -3.06
N GLY A 86 8.62 11.19 -3.25
CA GLY A 86 8.45 9.75 -3.28
C GLY A 86 8.94 9.15 -4.60
N ILE A 87 9.90 8.23 -4.56
CA ILE A 87 10.47 7.62 -5.76
C ILE A 87 9.75 6.33 -6.14
N ALA A 88 9.68 5.37 -5.21
CA ALA A 88 9.19 4.02 -5.50
C ALA A 88 8.68 3.31 -4.24
N LYS A 89 7.68 2.45 -4.42
CA LYS A 89 7.32 1.45 -3.41
C LYS A 89 8.43 0.42 -3.31
N VAL A 90 8.69 -0.03 -2.10
CA VAL A 90 9.69 -1.07 -1.83
C VAL A 90 9.18 -2.08 -0.82
N ARG A 91 9.70 -3.30 -0.90
CA ARG A 91 9.56 -4.33 0.13
C ARG A 91 10.79 -4.30 1.02
N ILE A 92 10.59 -4.37 2.33
CA ILE A 92 11.67 -4.54 3.31
C ILE A 92 11.95 -6.03 3.43
N GLU A 93 13.13 -6.46 2.98
CA GLU A 93 13.57 -7.86 3.01
C GLU A 93 14.20 -8.23 4.36
N SER A 94 14.97 -7.30 4.92
CA SER A 94 15.57 -7.43 6.24
C SER A 94 15.93 -6.06 6.81
N SER A 95 16.06 -6.00 8.13
CA SER A 95 16.47 -4.79 8.85
C SER A 95 17.59 -5.09 9.83
N VAL A 96 18.58 -4.20 9.89
CA VAL A 96 19.63 -4.21 10.91
C VAL A 96 19.43 -2.98 11.77
N GLN A 97 19.14 -3.18 13.05
CA GLN A 97 19.15 -2.09 14.02
C GLN A 97 20.61 -1.71 14.27
N LEU A 98 20.99 -0.52 13.82
CA LEU A 98 22.26 0.10 14.15
C LEU A 98 21.99 1.28 15.08
N THR A 99 22.94 1.58 15.96
CA THR A 99 22.88 2.81 16.75
C THR A 99 23.43 3.94 15.87
N PRO A 100 22.70 5.04 15.62
CA PRO A 100 21.48 5.45 16.31
C PRO A 100 20.14 5.14 15.60
N TYR A 101 20.12 4.66 14.36
CA TYR A 101 18.87 4.39 13.61
C TYR A 101 18.92 3.11 12.75
N ARG A 102 17.74 2.56 12.42
CA ARG A 102 17.61 1.28 11.68
C ARG A 102 17.99 1.44 10.21
N LEU A 103 18.75 0.49 9.69
CA LEU A 103 18.97 0.30 8.25
C LEU A 103 18.14 -0.86 7.72
N VAL A 104 17.68 -0.76 6.48
CA VAL A 104 16.94 -1.82 5.78
C VAL A 104 17.60 -2.23 4.46
N ARG A 105 17.47 -3.52 4.13
CA ARG A 105 17.62 -4.03 2.76
C ARG A 105 16.24 -3.99 2.12
N VAL A 106 16.16 -3.38 0.95
CA VAL A 106 14.89 -3.19 0.22
C VAL A 106 14.97 -3.69 -1.21
N SER A 107 13.84 -4.16 -1.73
CA SER A 107 13.64 -4.51 -3.15
C SER A 107 12.50 -3.64 -3.75
N PRO A 108 12.56 -3.25 -5.04
CA PRO A 108 11.46 -2.52 -5.67
C PRO A 108 10.17 -3.36 -5.72
N VAL A 109 9.01 -2.71 -5.54
CA VAL A 109 7.70 -3.34 -5.75
C VAL A 109 7.06 -2.70 -6.98
N GLU A 110 6.79 -3.51 -7.99
CA GLU A 110 6.18 -3.06 -9.24
C GLU A 110 4.76 -2.48 -9.04
N ASP A 111 4.41 -1.50 -9.87
CA ASP A 111 3.08 -0.90 -9.91
C ASP A 111 2.18 -1.64 -10.90
N ASP A 112 1.56 -2.72 -10.41
CA ASP A 112 0.62 -3.53 -11.17
C ASP A 112 -0.69 -2.77 -11.45
N ALA A 113 -0.69 -1.97 -12.52
CA ALA A 113 -1.87 -1.22 -13.00
C ALA A 113 -2.96 -2.12 -13.63
N THR A 114 -2.95 -3.43 -13.35
CA THR A 114 -3.90 -4.43 -13.84
C THR A 114 -5.34 -4.14 -13.40
N TRP A 115 -5.53 -3.51 -12.23
CA TRP A 115 -6.85 -3.07 -11.76
C TRP A 115 -7.45 -1.90 -12.58
N ALA A 116 -6.61 -1.04 -13.14
CA ALA A 116 -7.02 0.10 -13.98
C ALA A 116 -7.38 -0.32 -15.40
N ARG A 117 -6.91 -1.50 -15.85
CA ARG A 117 -7.42 -2.18 -17.05
C ARG A 117 -8.79 -2.76 -16.73
N GLY A 118 -9.80 -1.89 -16.85
CA GLY A 118 -11.17 -2.17 -16.43
C GLY A 118 -11.70 -3.50 -16.97
N ARG A 119 -12.49 -4.20 -16.13
CA ARG A 119 -13.20 -5.42 -16.51
C ARG A 119 -14.23 -5.09 -17.60
N THR A 120 -13.81 -5.08 -18.87
CA THR A 120 -14.72 -5.05 -20.01
C THR A 120 -15.53 -6.34 -20.01
N ARG A 121 -16.66 -6.35 -19.29
CA ARG A 121 -17.71 -7.34 -19.50
C ARG A 121 -17.99 -7.37 -21.00
N PRO A 122 -17.83 -8.51 -21.69
CA PRO A 122 -18.18 -8.58 -23.09
C PRO A 122 -19.66 -8.22 -23.21
N ARG A 123 -19.98 -7.19 -24.01
CA ARG A 123 -21.35 -6.80 -24.33
C ARG A 123 -22.02 -8.00 -24.99
N ARG A 124 -22.77 -8.81 -24.21
CA ARG A 124 -23.70 -9.79 -24.76
C ARG A 124 -24.67 -9.03 -25.65
N ARG A 125 -24.52 -9.18 -26.96
CA ARG A 125 -25.51 -8.73 -27.93
C ARG A 125 -26.86 -9.37 -27.53
N PRO A 126 -27.95 -8.59 -27.41
CA PRO A 126 -29.27 -9.19 -27.34
C PRO A 126 -29.52 -9.96 -28.64
N SER A 127 -29.63 -11.28 -28.56
CA SER A 127 -30.05 -12.11 -29.69
C SER A 127 -31.55 -11.93 -29.89
N TRP A 128 -31.94 -10.85 -30.57
CA TRP A 128 -33.32 -10.58 -30.90
C TRP A 128 -33.72 -11.42 -32.12
N SER A 129 -34.10 -12.68 -31.86
CA SER A 129 -34.72 -13.57 -32.85
C SER A 129 -36.24 -13.42 -32.80
N GLY A 130 -36.75 -12.47 -33.57
CA GLY A 130 -38.17 -12.40 -33.92
C GLY A 130 -38.52 -13.43 -35.01
N SER A 131 -39.82 -13.69 -35.17
CA SER A 131 -40.45 -14.66 -36.09
C SER A 131 -40.25 -16.16 -35.75
N SER A 132 -41.22 -17.05 -35.95
CA SER A 132 -42.68 -16.89 -36.01
C SER A 132 -43.34 -18.27 -36.01
N ASP A 133 -44.41 -18.41 -35.24
CA ASP A 133 -45.58 -19.27 -35.46
C ASP A 133 -45.42 -20.56 -36.33
N ARG A 134 -45.52 -21.73 -35.67
CA ARG A 134 -46.34 -22.81 -36.24
C ARG A 134 -46.98 -23.72 -35.18
N SER A 135 -48.29 -23.56 -35.05
CA SER A 135 -49.22 -24.48 -34.40
C SER A 135 -49.02 -25.97 -34.74
N THR A 136 -49.10 -26.86 -33.74
CA THR A 136 -49.80 -28.17 -33.85
C THR A 136 -50.31 -28.63 -32.48
N LYS A 137 -51.48 -29.31 -32.48
CA LYS A 137 -52.23 -29.74 -31.28
C LYS A 137 -51.77 -31.12 -30.81
N GLY A 138 -51.72 -31.38 -29.49
CA GLY A 138 -51.29 -32.68 -28.93
C GLY A 138 -51.74 -33.00 -27.49
N ARG A 139 -53.04 -33.19 -27.28
CA ARG A 139 -53.74 -33.98 -26.22
C ARG A 139 -53.16 -34.10 -24.78
N ARG A 140 -53.97 -33.62 -23.81
CA ARG A 140 -54.06 -34.01 -22.37
C ARG A 140 -54.51 -35.49 -22.21
N PRO A 141 -54.49 -36.17 -21.01
CA PRO A 141 -54.72 -35.58 -19.67
C PRO A 141 -54.03 -36.19 -18.41
N ARG A 142 -54.14 -35.45 -17.27
CA ARG A 142 -54.23 -35.84 -15.82
C ARG A 142 -53.25 -36.90 -15.26
N SER A 143 -52.68 -36.81 -14.05
CA SER A 143 -52.66 -35.84 -12.93
C SER A 143 -51.31 -36.03 -12.15
N SER A 144 -51.03 -35.65 -10.90
CA SER A 144 -51.76 -35.06 -9.76
C SER A 144 -50.78 -34.41 -8.77
N SER A 145 -51.24 -33.48 -7.92
CA SER A 145 -50.49 -32.86 -6.81
C SER A 145 -50.87 -33.49 -5.45
N PRO A 146 -50.43 -33.00 -4.26
CA PRO A 146 -49.25 -32.20 -3.89
C PRO A 146 -48.50 -32.75 -2.63
N ARG A 147 -47.35 -32.17 -2.23
CA ARG A 147 -47.14 -31.61 -0.86
C ARG A 147 -45.78 -30.95 -0.61
N CYS A 148 -45.77 -30.01 0.34
CA CYS A 148 -44.61 -29.31 0.88
C CYS A 148 -44.07 -29.97 2.16
N SER A 149 -42.75 -29.91 2.37
CA SER A 149 -42.05 -29.60 3.65
C SER A 149 -40.53 -29.69 3.41
N GLY A 150 -39.64 -28.93 4.04
CA GLY A 150 -39.82 -27.96 5.13
C GLY A 150 -39.32 -28.48 6.48
N ARG A 151 -37.99 -28.58 6.64
CA ARG A 151 -37.19 -28.85 7.87
C ARG A 151 -35.70 -28.98 7.46
N THR A 152 -34.71 -28.62 8.28
CA THR A 152 -34.69 -27.93 9.58
C THR A 152 -33.46 -27.02 9.62
#